data_AF-A0A8J8F4Q3-F1
#
_entry.id   AF-A0A8J8F4Q3-F1
#
_cell.length_a   1.000
_cell.length_b   1.000
_cell.length_c   1.000
_cell.angle_alpha   90.00
_cell.angle_beta   90.00
_cell.angle_gamma   90.00
#
_symmetry.space_group_name_H-M   'P 1'
#
loop_
_entity.id
_entity.type
_entity.pdbx_description
1 polymer ?
#
loop_
_entity_poly.entity_id
_entity_poly.type
_entity_poly.pdbx_seq_one_letter_code
_entity_poly.pdbx_strand_id
1 'polypeptide(L)'
;MKVRGERECKECGTRWSYYETGSVGCPACGSLRSVGLDARTEHTDLAVEFDLTPVRNAIDEASTDELARRARDRTKAYVRRRGFINAGNLRELDDDYLAAIELLHVADVVGRATDLEDREELYFLSLLRGADEGERPPAEDVPPSLRGARGLAYANAVREYRRDVRDWSESRELTGAERGALETLGEHVKRVRMLDGDVEAHTAERLVEATRDLANGLRGDELAFARAQERLEELE
;
A
#
# COMPACT_ATOMS: atom_id res chain seq x y z
N MET A 1 14.43 6.81 1.08
CA MET A 1 15.91 6.89 1.21
C MET A 1 16.53 7.18 -0.15
N LYS A 2 17.62 7.96 -0.23
CA LYS A 2 18.38 8.13 -1.50
C LYS A 2 19.42 7.02 -1.71
N VAL A 3 19.18 6.16 -2.70
CA VAL A 3 20.03 5.00 -3.06
C VAL A 3 20.55 5.10 -4.49
N ARG A 4 21.67 4.44 -4.77
CA ARG A 4 22.21 4.24 -6.13
C ARG A 4 21.61 2.96 -6.71
N GLY A 5 20.86 3.10 -7.79
CA GLY A 5 20.09 2.04 -8.43
C GLY A 5 20.96 1.11 -9.25
N GLU A 6 21.70 1.66 -10.21
CA GLU A 6 22.55 0.87 -11.10
C GLU A 6 23.80 0.38 -10.35
N ARG A 7 24.03 -0.92 -10.39
CA ARG A 7 25.18 -1.56 -9.72
C ARG A 7 26.02 -2.37 -10.69
N GLU A 8 27.31 -2.47 -10.41
CA GLU A 8 28.26 -3.34 -11.10
C GLU A 8 29.03 -4.21 -10.10
N CYS A 9 29.08 -5.52 -10.36
CA CYS A 9 29.85 -6.47 -9.57
C CYS A 9 31.35 -6.28 -9.84
N LYS A 10 32.15 -6.16 -8.78
CA LYS A 10 33.62 -6.07 -8.90
C LYS A 10 34.31 -7.41 -9.14
N GLU A 11 33.59 -8.53 -8.99
CA GLU A 11 34.15 -9.86 -9.23
C GLU A 11 33.84 -10.42 -10.62
N CYS A 12 32.60 -10.24 -11.11
CA CYS A 12 32.19 -10.80 -12.41
C CYS A 12 31.71 -9.77 -13.44
N GLY A 13 31.69 -8.48 -13.10
CA GLY A 13 31.29 -7.40 -14.02
C GLY A 13 29.79 -7.30 -14.32
N THR A 14 28.96 -8.23 -13.83
CA THR A 14 27.51 -8.19 -14.01
C THR A 14 26.93 -6.87 -13.50
N ARG A 15 26.05 -6.26 -14.29
CA ARG A 15 25.27 -5.08 -13.90
C ARG A 15 23.83 -5.45 -13.60
N TRP A 16 23.24 -4.80 -12.61
CA TRP A 16 21.84 -4.99 -12.24
C TRP A 16 21.29 -3.73 -11.55
N SER A 17 19.96 -3.69 -11.44
CA SER A 17 19.25 -2.64 -10.72
C SER A 17 18.94 -3.07 -9.28
N TYR A 18 19.39 -2.27 -8.31
CA TYR A 18 18.94 -2.39 -6.92
C TYR A 18 17.42 -2.20 -6.81
N TYR A 19 16.82 -1.36 -7.66
CA TYR A 19 15.38 -1.11 -7.64
C TYR A 19 14.54 -2.34 -8.02
N GLU A 20 15.12 -3.25 -8.80
CA GLU A 20 14.45 -4.50 -9.19
C GLU A 20 14.72 -5.62 -8.18
N THR A 21 15.93 -5.68 -7.64
CA THR A 21 16.39 -6.83 -6.84
C THR A 21 16.30 -6.60 -5.33
N GLY A 22 16.21 -5.35 -4.87
CA GLY A 22 16.34 -4.98 -3.46
C GLY A 22 17.68 -5.36 -2.83
N SER A 23 18.68 -5.77 -3.62
CA SER A 23 19.91 -6.40 -3.13
C SER A 23 21.18 -5.74 -3.66
N VAL A 24 22.16 -5.60 -2.77
CA VAL A 24 23.54 -5.19 -3.12
C VAL A 24 24.41 -6.38 -3.56
N GLY A 25 23.91 -7.61 -3.42
CA GLY A 25 24.56 -8.81 -3.89
C GLY A 25 24.36 -9.01 -5.39
N CYS A 26 25.42 -9.45 -6.07
CA CYS A 26 25.37 -9.74 -7.49
C CYS A 26 24.44 -10.93 -7.76
N PRO A 27 23.40 -10.80 -8.61
CA PRO A 27 22.47 -11.88 -8.89
C PRO A 27 23.12 -13.05 -9.66
N ALA A 28 24.25 -12.82 -10.34
CA ALA A 28 24.93 -13.85 -11.13
C ALA A 28 25.91 -14.71 -10.32
N CYS A 29 26.61 -14.15 -9.32
CA CYS A 29 27.67 -14.85 -8.59
C CYS A 29 27.53 -14.80 -7.06
N GLY A 30 26.52 -14.12 -6.53
CA GLY A 30 26.29 -13.97 -5.09
C GLY A 30 27.26 -13.02 -4.38
N SER A 31 28.24 -12.45 -5.07
CA SER A 31 29.23 -11.54 -4.47
C SER A 31 28.59 -10.26 -3.92
N LEU A 32 28.95 -9.87 -2.70
CA LEU A 32 28.54 -8.60 -2.09
C LEU A 32 29.43 -7.41 -2.52
N ARG A 33 30.48 -7.67 -3.31
CA ARG A 33 31.41 -6.63 -3.77
C ARG A 33 30.85 -5.92 -5.01
N SER A 34 30.04 -4.89 -4.79
CA SER A 34 29.41 -4.12 -5.85
C SER A 34 29.55 -2.61 -5.65
N VAL A 35 29.58 -1.86 -6.76
CA VAL A 35 29.62 -0.39 -6.75
C VAL A 35 28.39 0.17 -7.44
N GLY A 36 27.88 1.31 -6.95
CA GLY A 36 26.79 2.04 -7.59
C GLY A 36 27.31 3.00 -8.65
N LEU A 37 26.76 2.94 -9.86
CA LEU A 37 27.19 3.69 -11.04
C LEU A 37 26.48 5.05 -11.20
N ASP A 38 25.27 5.16 -10.69
CA ASP A 38 24.38 6.31 -10.87
C ASP A 38 24.38 7.29 -9.69
N ALA A 39 23.65 8.40 -9.87
CA ALA A 39 23.37 9.35 -8.81
C ALA A 39 22.43 8.73 -7.76
N ARG A 40 22.45 9.27 -6.53
CA ARG A 40 21.54 8.81 -5.48
C ARG A 40 20.14 9.38 -5.76
N THR A 41 19.18 8.49 -5.92
CA THR A 41 17.79 8.83 -6.23
C THR A 41 16.85 8.36 -5.13
N GLU A 42 15.79 9.12 -4.85
CA GLU A 42 14.80 8.79 -3.83
C GLU A 42 14.13 7.44 -4.15
N HIS A 43 14.03 6.59 -3.13
CA HIS A 43 13.44 5.27 -3.24
C HIS A 43 12.91 4.81 -1.89
N THR A 44 11.66 4.38 -1.90
CA THR A 44 10.95 3.85 -0.72
C THR A 44 10.36 2.47 -1.01
N ASP A 45 10.14 2.15 -2.28
CA ASP A 45 9.53 0.90 -2.74
C ASP A 45 10.49 -0.30 -2.75
N LEU A 46 10.67 -0.97 -1.61
CA LEU A 46 11.50 -2.18 -1.60
C LEU A 46 10.81 -3.33 -2.33
N ALA A 47 11.54 -3.98 -3.25
CA ALA A 47 11.12 -5.22 -3.90
C ALA A 47 10.95 -6.33 -2.84
N VAL A 48 9.71 -6.64 -2.49
CA VAL A 48 9.34 -7.69 -1.52
C VAL A 48 8.21 -8.51 -2.11
N GLU A 49 8.42 -9.81 -2.16
CA GLU A 49 7.38 -10.78 -2.54
C GLU A 49 6.30 -10.84 -1.46
N PHE A 50 5.04 -10.77 -1.89
CA PHE A 50 3.88 -11.00 -1.04
C PHE A 50 3.25 -12.31 -1.46
N ASP A 51 3.34 -13.33 -0.61
CA ASP A 51 2.85 -14.68 -0.89
C ASP A 51 1.99 -15.17 0.28
N LEU A 52 0.74 -15.48 -0.01
CA LEU A 52 -0.24 -16.04 0.93
C LEU A 52 -0.44 -17.55 0.73
N THR A 53 0.18 -18.18 -0.26
CA THR A 53 0.08 -19.62 -0.54
C THR A 53 0.27 -20.49 0.71
N PRO A 54 1.26 -20.25 1.59
CA PRO A 54 1.45 -21.09 2.77
C PRO A 54 0.35 -20.91 3.83
N VAL A 55 -0.38 -19.79 3.81
CA VAL A 55 -1.57 -19.59 4.68
C VAL A 55 -2.77 -20.27 4.03
N ARG A 56 -2.97 -20.10 2.71
CA ARG A 56 -4.03 -20.76 1.93
C ARG A 56 -3.96 -22.29 2.06
N ASN A 57 -2.76 -22.87 2.03
CA ASN A 57 -2.55 -24.31 2.19
C ASN A 57 -2.90 -24.86 3.57
N ALA A 58 -3.06 -24.00 4.60
CA ALA A 58 -3.39 -24.43 5.94
C ALA A 58 -4.90 -24.37 6.24
N ILE A 59 -5.74 -23.98 5.28
CA ILE A 59 -7.18 -23.75 5.49
C ILE A 59 -7.90 -25.00 6.04
N ASP A 60 -7.52 -26.20 5.57
CA ASP A 60 -8.16 -27.45 6.00
C ASP A 60 -7.70 -27.92 7.40
N GLU A 61 -6.59 -27.37 7.91
CA GLU A 61 -5.92 -27.86 9.13
C GLU A 61 -5.96 -26.86 10.29
N ALA A 62 -5.93 -25.57 9.99
CA ALA A 62 -5.84 -24.49 10.98
C ALA A 62 -7.22 -23.87 11.26
N SER A 63 -7.42 -23.40 12.49
CA SER A 63 -8.59 -22.59 12.83
C SER A 63 -8.52 -21.21 12.15
N THR A 64 -9.68 -20.57 11.99
CA THR A 64 -9.80 -19.25 11.37
C THR A 64 -9.00 -18.18 12.11
N ASP A 65 -8.92 -18.24 13.45
CA ASP A 65 -8.08 -17.33 14.24
C ASP A 65 -6.58 -17.54 13.98
N GLU A 66 -6.15 -18.78 13.74
CA GLU A 66 -4.76 -19.10 13.43
C GLU A 66 -4.40 -18.65 12.01
N LEU A 67 -5.29 -18.88 11.04
CA LEU A 67 -5.15 -18.37 9.67
C LEU A 67 -5.04 -16.84 9.67
N ALA A 68 -5.90 -16.16 10.43
CA ALA A 68 -5.89 -14.70 10.56
C ALA A 68 -4.56 -14.21 11.15
N ARG A 69 -4.05 -14.84 12.21
CA ARG A 69 -2.72 -14.50 12.78
C ARG A 69 -1.59 -14.67 11.75
N ARG A 70 -1.58 -15.81 11.04
CA ARG A 70 -0.56 -16.10 10.00
C ARG A 70 -0.62 -15.11 8.83
N ALA A 71 -1.82 -14.80 8.35
CA ALA A 71 -2.05 -13.80 7.30
C ALA A 71 -1.55 -12.43 7.74
N ARG A 72 -1.99 -11.98 8.92
CA ARG A 72 -1.60 -10.69 9.51
C ARG A 72 -0.08 -10.51 9.58
N ASP A 73 0.66 -11.52 10.04
CA ASP A 73 2.11 -11.42 10.18
C ASP A 73 2.83 -11.30 8.83
N ARG A 74 2.40 -12.06 7.82
CA ARG A 74 2.93 -11.96 6.46
C ARG A 74 2.63 -10.61 5.84
N THR A 75 1.38 -10.18 5.91
CA THR A 75 0.94 -8.92 5.34
C THR A 75 1.61 -7.74 6.02
N LYS A 76 1.77 -7.79 7.35
CA LYS A 76 2.52 -6.80 8.12
C LYS A 76 3.98 -6.68 7.68
N ALA A 77 4.62 -7.80 7.33
CA ALA A 77 5.99 -7.79 6.83
C ALA A 77 6.09 -7.14 5.45
N TYR A 78 5.11 -7.40 4.57
CA TYR A 78 5.02 -6.79 3.24
C TYR A 78 4.78 -5.26 3.32
N VAL A 79 3.69 -4.82 3.98
CA VAL A 79 3.31 -3.39 4.01
C VAL A 79 4.36 -2.50 4.68
N ARG A 80 5.16 -3.04 5.62
CA ARG A 80 6.23 -2.30 6.30
C ARG A 80 7.43 -1.99 5.41
N ARG A 81 7.62 -2.77 4.35
CA ARG A 81 8.77 -2.65 3.44
C ARG A 81 8.39 -1.97 2.13
N ARG A 82 7.12 -2.00 1.75
CA ARG A 82 6.60 -1.29 0.60
C ARG A 82 6.60 0.23 0.81
N GLY A 83 6.76 0.92 -0.30
CA GLY A 83 6.64 2.36 -0.45
C GLY A 83 6.23 2.65 -1.91
N PHE A 84 6.15 3.92 -2.27
CA PHE A 84 5.55 4.36 -3.53
C PHE A 84 6.50 5.18 -4.39
N ILE A 85 7.78 5.31 -4.03
CA ILE A 85 8.81 5.93 -4.86
C ILE A 85 9.75 4.86 -5.39
N ASN A 86 9.72 4.67 -6.71
CA ASN A 86 10.59 3.74 -7.42
C ASN A 86 11.53 4.53 -8.34
N ALA A 87 12.83 4.50 -8.03
CA ALA A 87 13.86 5.23 -8.79
C ALA A 87 13.51 6.72 -9.01
N GLY A 88 12.98 7.40 -7.99
CA GLY A 88 12.59 8.82 -8.05
C GLY A 88 11.22 9.10 -8.70
N ASN A 89 10.56 8.07 -9.21
CA ASN A 89 9.23 8.14 -9.79
C ASN A 89 8.19 7.79 -8.73
N LEU A 90 7.22 8.69 -8.52
CA LEU A 90 6.05 8.40 -7.72
C LEU A 90 5.18 7.38 -8.49
N ARG A 91 4.95 6.24 -7.87
CA ARG A 91 4.04 5.18 -8.30
C ARG A 91 2.62 5.48 -7.83
N GLU A 92 1.67 4.78 -8.43
CA GLU A 92 0.28 4.82 -7.98
C GLU A 92 0.14 4.12 -6.61
N LEU A 93 -0.88 4.50 -5.85
CA LEU A 93 -1.37 3.69 -4.74
C LEU A 93 -2.08 2.46 -5.32
N ASP A 94 -1.33 1.37 -5.52
CA ASP A 94 -1.81 0.16 -6.20
C ASP A 94 -2.76 -0.70 -5.36
N ASP A 95 -3.50 -1.58 -6.05
CA ASP A 95 -4.45 -2.48 -5.42
C ASP A 95 -3.77 -3.58 -4.60
N ASP A 96 -2.55 -4.00 -4.95
CA ASP A 96 -1.74 -4.94 -4.15
C ASP A 96 -1.52 -4.42 -2.73
N TYR A 97 -1.13 -3.15 -2.59
CA TYR A 97 -0.95 -2.54 -1.27
C TYR A 97 -2.28 -2.37 -0.53
N LEU A 98 -3.36 -2.01 -1.23
CA LEU A 98 -4.69 -1.83 -0.63
C LEU A 98 -5.30 -3.16 -0.17
N ALA A 99 -5.20 -4.22 -0.96
CA ALA A 99 -5.66 -5.56 -0.59
C ALA A 99 -4.85 -6.10 0.59
N ALA A 100 -3.53 -5.89 0.58
CA ALA A 100 -2.67 -6.23 1.70
C ALA A 100 -3.06 -5.48 2.97
N ILE A 101 -3.06 -4.15 2.97
CA ILE A 101 -3.35 -3.39 4.20
C ILE A 101 -4.76 -3.67 4.72
N GLU A 102 -5.71 -3.96 3.85
CA GLU A 102 -7.01 -4.42 4.27
C GLU A 102 -6.99 -5.79 4.93
N LEU A 103 -6.38 -6.80 4.29
CA LEU A 103 -6.21 -8.13 4.89
C LEU A 103 -5.52 -8.02 6.26
N LEU A 104 -4.54 -7.13 6.40
CA LEU A 104 -3.89 -6.88 7.68
C LEU A 104 -4.87 -6.41 8.77
N HIS A 105 -5.75 -5.46 8.44
CA HIS A 105 -6.73 -4.91 9.38
C HIS A 105 -7.87 -5.89 9.67
N VAL A 106 -8.40 -6.57 8.65
CA VAL A 106 -9.46 -7.58 8.81
C VAL A 106 -8.95 -8.77 9.62
N ALA A 107 -7.76 -9.29 9.30
CA ALA A 107 -7.18 -10.40 10.05
C ALA A 107 -6.88 -10.04 11.52
N ASP A 108 -6.62 -8.76 11.81
CA ASP A 108 -6.44 -8.28 13.19
C ASP A 108 -7.75 -8.27 13.99
N VAL A 109 -8.90 -8.02 13.34
CA VAL A 109 -10.23 -8.15 13.94
C VAL A 109 -10.61 -9.62 14.11
N VAL A 110 -10.52 -10.40 13.02
CA VAL A 110 -10.88 -11.83 13.00
C VAL A 110 -10.06 -12.64 13.99
N GLY A 111 -8.74 -12.41 14.06
CA GLY A 111 -7.85 -13.12 14.98
C GLY A 111 -8.08 -12.81 16.47
N ARG A 112 -8.95 -11.85 16.80
CA ARG A 112 -9.34 -11.49 18.18
C ARG A 112 -10.82 -11.76 18.48
N ALA A 113 -11.62 -12.11 17.47
CA ALA A 113 -13.04 -12.35 17.64
C ALA A 113 -13.26 -13.63 18.45
N THR A 114 -14.13 -13.55 19.47
CA THR A 114 -14.56 -14.73 20.23
C THR A 114 -15.59 -15.53 19.43
N ASP A 115 -16.52 -14.83 18.81
CA ASP A 115 -17.55 -15.36 17.94
C ASP A 115 -17.46 -14.62 16.60
N LEU A 116 -17.28 -15.36 15.52
CA LEU A 116 -17.18 -14.84 14.16
C LEU A 116 -18.42 -15.27 13.39
N GLU A 117 -19.10 -14.33 12.74
CA GLU A 117 -20.25 -14.63 11.89
C GLU A 117 -19.77 -15.14 10.51
N ASP A 118 -20.56 -16.03 9.89
CA ASP A 118 -20.22 -16.63 8.58
C ASP A 118 -19.85 -15.59 7.51
N ARG A 119 -20.50 -14.42 7.51
CA ARG A 119 -20.22 -13.33 6.57
C ARG A 119 -18.84 -12.70 6.78
N GLU A 120 -18.38 -12.62 8.03
CA GLU A 120 -17.09 -12.06 8.40
C GLU A 120 -15.98 -13.05 8.04
N GLU A 121 -16.22 -14.33 8.31
CA GLU A 121 -15.35 -15.42 7.89
C GLU A 121 -15.20 -15.48 6.37
N LEU A 122 -16.32 -15.46 5.64
CA LEU A 122 -16.32 -15.44 4.18
C LEU A 122 -15.53 -14.26 3.64
N TYR A 123 -15.74 -13.06 4.20
CA TYR A 123 -15.03 -11.85 3.78
C TYR A 123 -13.52 -11.96 3.98
N PHE A 124 -13.10 -12.45 5.15
CA PHE A 124 -11.69 -12.71 5.44
C PHE A 124 -11.08 -13.75 4.50
N LEU A 125 -11.78 -14.85 4.22
CA LEU A 125 -11.30 -15.89 3.31
C LEU A 125 -11.23 -15.39 1.86
N SER A 126 -12.12 -14.49 1.44
CA SER A 126 -12.06 -13.83 0.14
C SER A 126 -10.81 -12.94 0.01
N LEU A 127 -10.48 -12.15 1.04
CA LEU A 127 -9.23 -11.40 1.07
C LEU A 127 -8.01 -12.32 1.08
N LEU A 128 -8.02 -13.38 1.89
CA LEU A 128 -6.93 -14.35 1.97
C LEU A 128 -6.69 -15.05 0.61
N ARG A 129 -7.74 -15.21 -0.19
CA ARG A 129 -7.66 -15.85 -1.51
C ARG A 129 -6.88 -15.01 -2.52
N GLY A 130 -7.07 -13.69 -2.54
CA GLY A 130 -6.62 -12.87 -3.66
C GLY A 130 -5.80 -11.63 -3.31
N ALA A 131 -5.54 -11.33 -2.02
CA ALA A 131 -4.81 -10.11 -1.66
C ALA A 131 -3.35 -10.07 -2.16
N ASP A 132 -2.70 -11.22 -2.32
CA ASP A 132 -1.37 -11.33 -2.94
C ASP A 132 -1.40 -11.23 -4.48
N GLU A 133 -2.59 -11.13 -5.07
CA GLU A 133 -2.84 -10.96 -6.49
C GLU A 133 -3.51 -9.60 -6.78
N GLY A 134 -3.59 -8.71 -5.78
CA GLY A 134 -4.20 -7.38 -5.88
C GLY A 134 -5.72 -7.38 -5.88
N GLU A 135 -6.35 -8.54 -5.64
CA GLU A 135 -7.81 -8.63 -5.63
C GLU A 135 -8.40 -8.05 -4.34
N ARG A 136 -9.38 -7.17 -4.52
CA ARG A 136 -10.08 -6.50 -3.44
C ARG A 136 -11.57 -6.84 -3.54
N PRO A 137 -12.20 -7.35 -2.46
CA PRO A 137 -13.65 -7.42 -2.41
C PRO A 137 -14.27 -6.03 -2.65
N PRO A 138 -15.42 -5.97 -3.34
CA PRO A 138 -16.12 -4.73 -3.61
C PRO A 138 -16.73 -4.16 -2.32
N ALA A 139 -17.06 -2.86 -2.34
CA ALA A 139 -17.49 -2.14 -1.13
C ALA A 139 -18.82 -2.66 -0.54
N GLU A 140 -19.70 -3.17 -1.39
CA GLU A 140 -20.98 -3.78 -1.02
C GLU A 140 -20.84 -5.12 -0.28
N ASP A 141 -19.72 -5.81 -0.46
CA ASP A 141 -19.46 -7.11 0.16
C ASP A 141 -18.89 -6.97 1.57
N VAL A 142 -18.54 -5.75 2.00
CA VAL A 142 -17.95 -5.47 3.32
C VAL A 142 -19.00 -5.69 4.42
N PRO A 143 -18.82 -6.65 5.34
CA PRO A 143 -19.73 -6.82 6.46
C PRO A 143 -19.77 -5.56 7.34
N PRO A 144 -20.94 -5.16 7.88
CA PRO A 144 -21.07 -3.97 8.72
C PRO A 144 -20.07 -3.88 9.88
N SER A 145 -19.75 -5.02 10.51
CA SER A 145 -18.77 -5.17 11.60
C SER A 145 -17.32 -5.00 11.16
N LEU A 146 -17.01 -5.20 9.88
CA LEU A 146 -15.68 -5.06 9.30
C LEU A 146 -15.49 -3.73 8.54
N ARG A 147 -16.50 -2.85 8.48
CA ARG A 147 -16.39 -1.51 7.87
C ARG A 147 -15.27 -0.68 8.51
N GLY A 148 -15.19 -0.70 9.84
CA GLY A 148 -14.09 -0.05 10.58
C GLY A 148 -12.70 -0.52 10.11
N ALA A 149 -12.55 -1.82 9.86
CA ALA A 149 -11.30 -2.40 9.38
C ALA A 149 -10.94 -1.90 7.96
N ARG A 150 -11.90 -1.92 7.02
CA ARG A 150 -11.73 -1.37 5.65
C ARG A 150 -11.38 0.12 5.70
N GLY A 151 -12.14 0.92 6.45
CA GLY A 151 -11.93 2.36 6.54
C GLY A 151 -10.57 2.72 7.14
N LEU A 152 -10.14 2.04 8.21
CA LEU A 152 -8.81 2.23 8.78
C LEU A 152 -7.70 1.80 7.82
N ALA A 153 -7.87 0.67 7.13
CA ALA A 153 -6.90 0.18 6.17
C ALA A 153 -6.61 1.23 5.11
N TYR A 154 -7.66 1.80 4.50
CA TYR A 154 -7.48 2.74 3.39
C TYR A 154 -7.04 4.11 3.86
N ALA A 155 -7.55 4.59 5.00
CA ALA A 155 -7.04 5.82 5.59
C ALA A 155 -5.55 5.71 5.95
N ASN A 156 -5.09 4.55 6.45
CA ASN A 156 -3.68 4.32 6.71
C ASN A 156 -2.87 4.19 5.42
N ALA A 157 -3.41 3.55 4.38
CA ALA A 157 -2.76 3.45 3.08
C ALA A 157 -2.52 4.83 2.47
N VAL A 158 -3.55 5.66 2.44
CA VAL A 158 -3.48 7.05 1.96
C VAL A 158 -2.53 7.89 2.81
N ARG A 159 -2.48 7.66 4.13
CA ARG A 159 -1.52 8.34 5.01
C ARG A 159 -0.07 8.02 4.64
N GLU A 160 0.25 6.74 4.46
CA GLU A 160 1.60 6.31 4.06
C GLU A 160 1.93 6.78 2.64
N TYR A 161 0.96 6.71 1.72
CA TYR A 161 1.12 7.25 0.37
C TYR A 161 1.44 8.76 0.39
N ARG A 162 0.68 9.55 1.17
CA ARG A 162 0.90 11.00 1.31
C ARG A 162 2.26 11.33 1.92
N ARG A 163 2.80 10.47 2.78
CA ARG A 163 4.17 10.62 3.28
C ARG A 163 5.17 10.52 2.13
N ASP A 164 5.03 9.52 1.27
CA ASP A 164 5.90 9.37 0.11
C ASP A 164 5.69 10.47 -0.94
N VAL A 165 4.45 10.95 -1.14
CA VAL A 165 4.18 12.14 -1.98
C VAL A 165 4.94 13.36 -1.47
N ARG A 166 4.94 13.60 -0.16
CA ARG A 166 5.69 14.71 0.44
C ARG A 166 7.18 14.56 0.16
N ASP A 167 7.75 13.40 0.46
CA ASP A 167 9.18 13.11 0.27
C ASP A 167 9.57 13.21 -1.23
N TRP A 168 8.70 12.78 -2.14
CA TRP A 168 8.85 12.93 -3.59
C TRP A 168 8.78 14.40 -4.04
N SER A 169 7.90 15.20 -3.42
CA SER A 169 7.69 16.61 -3.75
C SER A 169 8.78 17.56 -3.23
N GLU A 170 9.65 17.14 -2.31
CA GLU A 170 10.70 18.01 -1.73
C GLU A 170 11.64 18.65 -2.76
N SER A 171 11.80 17.99 -3.92
CA SER A 171 12.65 18.46 -5.02
C SER A 171 11.86 19.18 -6.13
N ARG A 172 10.57 19.46 -5.90
CA ARG A 172 9.61 19.97 -6.89
C ARG A 172 8.90 21.21 -6.34
N GLU A 173 8.54 22.13 -7.24
CA GLU A 173 7.76 23.31 -6.87
C GLU A 173 6.27 23.01 -6.99
N LEU A 174 5.61 22.74 -5.85
CA LEU A 174 4.16 22.61 -5.81
C LEU A 174 3.47 23.98 -5.78
N THR A 175 2.43 24.12 -6.58
CA THR A 175 1.52 25.26 -6.56
C THR A 175 0.81 25.39 -5.20
N GLY A 176 0.14 26.53 -4.98
CA GLY A 176 -0.69 26.71 -3.79
C GLY A 176 -1.88 25.73 -3.76
N ALA A 177 -2.49 25.48 -4.92
CA ALA A 177 -3.62 24.57 -5.06
C ALA A 177 -3.24 23.12 -4.74
N GLU A 178 -2.12 22.63 -5.28
CA GLU A 178 -1.63 21.27 -5.01
C GLU A 178 -1.33 21.04 -3.52
N ARG A 179 -0.72 22.04 -2.87
CA ARG A 179 -0.47 21.99 -1.42
C ARG A 179 -1.77 21.97 -0.63
N GLY A 180 -2.75 22.80 -1.01
CA GLY A 180 -4.07 22.82 -0.41
C GLY A 180 -4.78 21.45 -0.53
N ALA A 181 -4.79 20.86 -1.72
CA ALA A 181 -5.40 19.55 -1.94
C ALA A 181 -4.74 18.43 -1.09
N LEU A 182 -3.41 18.46 -0.93
CA LEU A 182 -2.68 17.53 -0.05
C LEU A 182 -2.97 17.74 1.45
N GLU A 183 -3.28 18.97 1.85
CA GLU A 183 -3.73 19.29 3.20
C GLU A 183 -5.14 18.75 3.43
N THR A 184 -6.10 19.10 2.57
CA THR A 184 -7.49 18.60 2.58
C THR A 184 -7.54 17.07 2.62
N LEU A 185 -6.79 16.38 1.75
CA LEU A 185 -6.69 14.92 1.79
C LEU A 185 -6.24 14.40 3.16
N GLY A 186 -5.26 15.07 3.78
CA GLY A 186 -4.79 14.75 5.11
C GLY A 186 -5.85 14.94 6.20
N GLU A 187 -6.73 15.93 6.05
CA GLU A 187 -7.85 16.17 6.97
C GLU A 187 -8.91 15.07 6.85
N HIS A 188 -9.29 14.64 5.64
CA HIS A 188 -10.20 13.49 5.47
C HIS A 188 -9.62 12.22 6.08
N VAL A 189 -8.34 11.92 5.81
CA VAL A 189 -7.64 10.78 6.46
C VAL A 189 -7.70 10.87 7.98
N LYS A 190 -7.46 12.05 8.55
CA LYS A 190 -7.55 12.26 9.99
C LYS A 190 -8.97 12.01 10.49
N ARG A 191 -9.99 12.49 9.78
CA ARG A 191 -11.41 12.30 10.12
C ARG A 191 -11.81 10.83 10.15
N VAL A 192 -11.51 10.08 9.08
CA VAL A 192 -11.79 8.64 9.00
C VAL A 192 -11.12 7.89 10.16
N ARG A 193 -9.87 8.22 10.47
CA ARG A 193 -9.15 7.60 11.60
C ARG A 193 -9.71 7.96 12.97
N MET A 194 -10.25 9.17 13.15
CA MET A 194 -10.91 9.57 14.40
C MET A 194 -12.23 8.83 14.63
N LEU A 195 -12.85 8.34 13.55
CA LEU A 195 -14.04 7.48 13.60
C LEU A 195 -13.66 5.99 13.69
N ASP A 196 -12.40 5.66 13.98
CA ASP A 196 -11.89 4.27 13.95
C ASP A 196 -12.21 3.54 12.63
N GLY A 197 -12.26 4.30 11.53
CA GLY A 197 -12.60 3.80 10.20
C GLY A 197 -14.08 3.51 9.98
N ASP A 198 -14.95 3.81 10.94
CA ASP A 198 -16.40 3.58 10.84
C ASP A 198 -17.06 4.61 9.91
N VAL A 199 -16.79 4.44 8.63
CA VAL A 199 -17.41 5.14 7.50
C VAL A 199 -17.94 4.11 6.52
N GLU A 200 -18.88 4.50 5.66
CA GLU A 200 -19.34 3.61 4.61
C GLU A 200 -18.18 3.20 3.70
N ALA A 201 -18.14 1.94 3.26
CA ALA A 201 -17.04 1.39 2.48
C ALA A 201 -16.81 2.18 1.18
N HIS A 202 -17.88 2.65 0.53
CA HIS A 202 -17.81 3.54 -0.63
C HIS A 202 -17.13 4.90 -0.33
N THR A 203 -17.23 5.41 0.90
CA THR A 203 -16.51 6.63 1.29
C THR A 203 -15.01 6.37 1.36
N ALA A 204 -14.61 5.20 1.89
CA ALA A 204 -13.20 4.79 1.87
C ALA A 204 -12.67 4.59 0.44
N GLU A 205 -13.49 4.05 -0.48
CA GLU A 205 -13.14 3.97 -1.91
C GLU A 205 -12.90 5.35 -2.53
N ARG A 206 -13.84 6.27 -2.33
CA ARG A 206 -13.75 7.63 -2.89
C ARG A 206 -12.50 8.36 -2.40
N LEU A 207 -12.07 8.10 -1.15
CA LEU A 207 -10.80 8.61 -0.62
C LEU A 207 -9.58 8.07 -1.39
N VAL A 208 -9.59 6.78 -1.75
CA VAL A 208 -8.53 6.17 -2.58
C VAL A 208 -8.56 6.75 -4.00
N GLU A 209 -9.73 6.87 -4.61
CA GLU A 209 -9.91 7.45 -5.95
C GLU A 209 -9.40 8.89 -6.00
N ALA A 210 -9.80 9.74 -5.04
CA ALA A 210 -9.31 11.10 -4.92
C ALA A 210 -7.77 11.16 -4.75
N THR A 211 -7.20 10.22 -3.99
CA THR A 211 -5.74 10.11 -3.82
C THR A 211 -5.03 9.77 -5.12
N ARG A 212 -5.57 8.83 -5.92
CA ARG A 212 -5.01 8.43 -7.22
C ARG A 212 -5.10 9.56 -8.24
N ASP A 213 -6.26 10.21 -8.35
CA ASP A 213 -6.45 11.37 -9.21
C ASP A 213 -5.49 12.52 -8.80
N LEU A 214 -5.31 12.76 -7.49
CA LEU A 214 -4.39 13.79 -6.99
C LEU A 214 -2.94 13.45 -7.37
N ALA A 215 -2.51 12.20 -7.19
CA ALA A 215 -1.17 11.75 -7.57
C ALA A 215 -0.91 11.90 -9.08
N ASN A 216 -1.91 11.63 -9.92
CA ASN A 216 -1.84 11.87 -11.36
C ASN A 216 -1.72 13.37 -11.67
N GLY A 217 -2.51 14.20 -10.98
CA GLY A 217 -2.43 15.65 -11.03
C GLY A 217 -1.03 16.19 -10.73
N LEU A 218 -0.44 15.75 -9.62
CA LEU A 218 0.93 16.13 -9.23
C LEU A 218 1.99 15.68 -10.25
N ARG A 219 1.71 14.63 -11.03
CA ARG A 219 2.58 14.16 -12.13
C ARG A 219 2.34 14.91 -13.45
N GLY A 220 1.44 15.90 -13.47
CA GLY A 220 1.19 16.80 -14.60
C GLY A 220 -0.13 16.57 -15.34
N ASP A 221 -1.03 15.72 -14.84
CA ASP A 221 -2.37 15.54 -15.43
C ASP A 221 -3.37 16.55 -14.84
N GLU A 222 -3.52 17.70 -15.49
CA GLU A 222 -4.42 18.78 -15.05
C GLU A 222 -5.89 18.33 -14.90
N LEU A 223 -6.37 17.40 -15.74
CA LEU A 223 -7.73 16.88 -15.66
C LEU A 223 -7.90 15.97 -14.44
N ALA A 224 -6.89 15.15 -14.12
CA ALA A 224 -6.90 14.36 -12.90
C ALA A 224 -6.84 15.25 -11.65
N PHE A 225 -6.08 16.35 -11.70
CA PHE A 225 -6.06 17.30 -10.59
C PHE A 225 -7.44 17.92 -10.33
N ALA A 226 -8.12 18.38 -11.39
CA ALA A 226 -9.48 18.92 -11.27
C ALA A 226 -10.46 17.90 -10.67
N ARG A 227 -10.45 16.66 -11.16
CA ARG A 227 -11.27 15.56 -10.59
C ARG A 227 -10.95 15.29 -9.13
N ALA A 228 -9.67 15.32 -8.74
CA ALA A 228 -9.27 15.13 -7.35
C ALA A 228 -9.84 16.22 -6.45
N GLN A 229 -9.83 17.48 -6.88
CA GLN A 229 -10.43 18.58 -6.12
C GLN A 229 -11.94 18.37 -5.93
N GLU A 230 -12.67 18.08 -7.01
CA GLU A 230 -14.11 17.79 -6.95
C GLU A 230 -14.40 16.63 -5.98
N ARG A 231 -13.67 15.52 -6.10
CA ARG A 231 -13.86 14.35 -5.22
C ARG A 231 -13.55 14.65 -3.75
N LEU A 232 -12.56 15.49 -3.46
CA LEU A 232 -12.26 15.90 -2.09
C LEU A 232 -13.38 16.78 -1.51
N GLU A 233 -13.91 17.71 -2.30
CA GLU A 233 -15.06 18.54 -1.89
C GLU A 233 -16.30 17.68 -1.59
N GLU A 234 -16.57 16.67 -2.41
CA GLU A 234 -17.70 15.76 -2.18
C GLU A 234 -17.50 14.76 -1.01
N LEU A 235 -16.35 14.77 -0.34
CA LEU A 235 -16.06 13.99 0.89
C LEU A 235 -16.25 14.83 2.17
N GLU A 236 -16.59 16.12 2.04
CA GLU A 236 -16.98 17.00 3.15
C GLU A 236 -18.37 16.67 3.70
#